data_AF-A0A427XH90-F1
#
_entry.id   AF-A0A427XH90-F1
#
_cell.length_a   1.000
_cell.length_b   1.000
_cell.length_c   1.000
_cell.angle_alpha   90.00
_cell.angle_beta   90.00
_cell.angle_gamma   90.00
#
_symmetry.space_group_name_H-M   'P 1'
#
loop_
_entity.id
_entity.type
_entity.pdbx_description
1 polymer ?
#
loop_
_entity_poly.entity_id
_entity_poly.type
_entity_poly.pdbx_seq_one_letter_code
_entity_poly.pdbx_strand_id
1 'polypeptide(L)'
;MSSKLAPPQRVLIVGGGEFGATTALELARGPYKGQAHLITVLDRCATPPATDAASFDYNKVIRQEYSDPLYAKLARDAMVGWRGEWSQHYYESGVVVSAARDSSEAANVDKSLAVTRQPDMRTPGKSARDLPARKDVENVYPADVKLGTFADGRAYFNEAGGWANARGATEDAVAKCRAAGVQFRAGTAKELIIDERTNKVTGVTTAEAGDRHIADKVVLCMGAWTPTLVPELQEQCLPTGQAVAFIQLTPEEYERYKAAPATWVGDIGFYIFPPTPSGLLKFAIHQKGYLSPTDTLPSVPRTHLSRGYEFQRIPDDAVTKLKAGLARVYPEFSDRVWTGTRLCWYSDRPSGDFLFDYHPKYNNSLFVAAGCSGHAFSRCFQSLIGLIVVEFLPVIGNLIVKGLNGELPKEYADVFAFNHRVPSRVDDSRLFSQHVVLKSTPMREIISPPGLDLISTADITSEYETTWSAYYPFTAIVWQQPLSPWAIAALPKDAIRDQDKATTTFDSLR
;
A
#
# COMPACT_ATOMS: atom_id res chain seq x y z
N MET A 1 2.66 -30.06 -15.81
CA MET A 1 1.45 -29.67 -15.08
C MET A 1 1.83 -29.51 -13.62
N SER A 2 1.75 -28.30 -13.05
CA SER A 2 1.98 -28.10 -11.62
C SER A 2 0.84 -28.78 -10.85
N SER A 3 1.16 -29.59 -9.84
CA SER A 3 0.14 -30.12 -8.93
C SER A 3 -0.56 -28.96 -8.23
N LYS A 4 -1.90 -28.95 -8.22
CA LYS A 4 -2.67 -27.94 -7.48
C LYS A 4 -2.21 -27.90 -6.03
N LEU A 5 -2.11 -26.70 -5.48
CA LEU A 5 -1.70 -26.48 -4.11
C LEU A 5 -2.78 -26.99 -3.17
N ALA A 6 -2.47 -27.96 -2.32
CA ALA A 6 -3.43 -28.53 -1.38
C ALA A 6 -2.74 -29.10 -0.14
N PRO A 7 -3.45 -29.16 1.00
CA PRO A 7 -3.00 -29.91 2.17
C PRO A 7 -2.63 -31.36 1.81
N PRO A 8 -1.62 -31.96 2.48
CA PRO A 8 -0.94 -31.47 3.67
C PRO A 8 0.28 -30.56 3.38
N GLN A 9 0.46 -30.05 2.16
CA GLN A 9 1.61 -29.21 1.80
C GLN A 9 1.65 -27.93 2.63
N ARG A 10 2.82 -27.59 3.19
CA ARG A 10 3.06 -26.35 3.93
C ARG A 10 3.37 -25.21 2.98
N VAL A 11 2.80 -24.04 3.25
CA VAL A 11 3.00 -22.82 2.46
C VAL A 11 3.69 -21.78 3.33
N LEU A 12 4.79 -21.24 2.83
CA LEU A 12 5.45 -20.08 3.40
C LEU A 12 5.22 -18.87 2.50
N ILE A 13 4.52 -17.86 3.02
CA ILE A 13 4.34 -16.56 2.37
C ILE A 13 5.35 -15.60 3.00
N VAL A 14 6.19 -14.98 2.18
CA VAL A 14 7.23 -14.04 2.64
C VAL A 14 6.79 -12.62 2.31
N GLY A 15 6.49 -11.83 3.34
CA GLY A 15 5.84 -10.53 3.27
C GLY A 15 4.38 -10.62 3.69
N GLY A 16 4.01 -9.88 4.75
CA GLY A 16 2.66 -9.80 5.32
C GLY A 16 1.92 -8.50 4.95
N GLY A 17 2.40 -7.76 3.95
CA GLY A 17 1.66 -6.64 3.36
C GLY A 17 0.41 -7.08 2.60
N GLU A 18 -0.20 -6.17 1.84
CA GLU A 18 -1.44 -6.40 1.09
C GLU A 18 -1.49 -7.73 0.33
N PHE A 19 -0.50 -8.00 -0.53
CA PHE A 19 -0.48 -9.23 -1.34
C PHE A 19 -0.35 -10.48 -0.48
N GLY A 20 0.50 -10.45 0.55
CA GLY A 20 0.73 -11.62 1.40
C GLY A 20 -0.46 -11.93 2.29
N ALA A 21 -1.04 -10.91 2.93
CA ALA A 21 -2.20 -11.05 3.80
C ALA A 21 -3.43 -11.54 3.02
N THR A 22 -3.72 -10.95 1.85
CA THR A 22 -4.85 -11.39 1.01
C THR A 22 -4.63 -12.77 0.40
N THR A 23 -3.40 -13.12 0.00
CA THR A 23 -3.07 -14.47 -0.47
C THR A 23 -3.29 -15.51 0.64
N ALA A 24 -2.81 -15.23 1.87
CA ALA A 24 -3.01 -16.11 3.01
C ALA A 24 -4.51 -16.29 3.32
N LEU A 25 -5.29 -15.21 3.26
CA LEU A 25 -6.73 -15.23 3.50
C LEU A 25 -7.46 -16.10 2.49
N GLU A 26 -7.16 -15.93 1.20
CA GLU A 26 -7.81 -16.68 0.12
C GLU A 26 -7.39 -18.16 0.11
N LEU A 27 -6.12 -18.47 0.45
CA LEU A 27 -5.70 -19.85 0.70
C LEU A 27 -6.49 -20.48 1.85
N ALA A 28 -6.62 -19.78 2.98
CA ALA A 28 -7.33 -20.26 4.15
C ALA A 28 -8.84 -20.42 3.92
N ARG A 29 -9.45 -19.61 3.05
CA ARG A 29 -10.87 -19.70 2.66
C ARG A 29 -11.14 -20.83 1.67
N GLY A 30 -10.21 -21.07 0.76
CA GLY A 30 -10.33 -22.06 -0.30
C GLY A 30 -9.54 -23.34 -0.01
N PRO A 31 -8.39 -23.58 -0.67
CA PRO A 31 -7.70 -24.88 -0.62
C PRO A 31 -7.30 -25.37 0.78
N TYR A 32 -7.11 -24.46 1.75
CA TYR A 32 -6.68 -24.77 3.12
C TYR A 32 -7.79 -24.59 4.15
N LYS A 33 -9.07 -24.57 3.74
CA LYS A 33 -10.19 -24.44 4.67
C LYS A 33 -10.16 -25.52 5.76
N GLY A 34 -10.15 -25.07 7.02
CA GLY A 34 -10.01 -25.95 8.20
C GLY A 34 -8.59 -26.43 8.49
N GLN A 35 -7.60 -26.06 7.66
CA GLN A 35 -6.19 -26.48 7.75
C GLN A 35 -5.23 -25.29 7.59
N ALA A 36 -5.66 -24.07 7.90
CA ALA A 36 -4.85 -22.86 7.71
C ALA A 36 -3.58 -22.82 8.57
N HIS A 37 -3.46 -23.68 9.59
CA HIS A 37 -2.24 -23.87 10.39
C HIS A 37 -1.02 -24.34 9.57
N LEU A 38 -1.24 -24.82 8.34
CA LEU A 38 -0.19 -25.18 7.38
C LEU A 38 0.35 -23.97 6.59
N ILE A 39 -0.27 -22.80 6.75
CA ILE A 39 0.15 -21.54 6.13
C ILE A 39 0.90 -20.73 7.17
N THR A 40 2.12 -20.32 6.82
CA THR A 40 2.92 -19.39 7.61
C THR A 40 3.19 -18.13 6.79
N VAL A 41 2.90 -16.97 7.37
CA VAL A 41 3.31 -15.66 6.86
C VAL A 41 4.52 -15.20 7.67
N LEU A 42 5.63 -14.95 6.98
CA LEU A 42 6.86 -14.39 7.53
C LEU A 42 6.97 -12.92 7.11
N ASP A 43 7.05 -12.01 8.07
CA ASP A 43 7.29 -10.58 7.81
C ASP A 43 8.34 -10.05 8.81
N ARG A 44 8.94 -8.89 8.55
CA ARG A 44 9.89 -8.24 9.48
C ARG A 44 9.27 -7.91 10.83
N CYS A 45 7.94 -7.81 10.89
CA CYS A 45 7.19 -7.54 12.11
C CYS A 45 6.27 -8.72 12.49
N ALA A 46 5.99 -8.86 13.79
CA ALA A 46 5.09 -9.90 14.30
C ALA A 46 3.61 -9.63 13.99
N THR A 47 3.26 -8.35 13.84
CA THR A 47 1.91 -7.84 13.56
C THR A 47 1.93 -7.04 12.26
N PRO A 48 1.90 -7.71 11.09
CA PRO A 48 1.89 -7.02 9.83
C PRO A 48 0.60 -6.21 9.62
N PRO A 49 0.62 -5.21 8.71
CA PRO A 49 1.75 -4.86 7.83
C PRO A 49 2.89 -4.14 8.56
N ALA A 50 4.13 -4.32 8.09
CA ALA A 50 5.27 -3.56 8.60
C ALA A 50 5.04 -2.06 8.46
N THR A 51 5.53 -1.26 9.41
CA THR A 51 5.30 0.19 9.46
C THR A 51 5.81 0.94 8.22
N ASP A 52 6.80 0.37 7.53
CA ASP A 52 7.39 0.92 6.32
C ASP A 52 6.85 0.29 5.02
N ALA A 53 5.88 -0.63 5.12
CA ALA A 53 5.22 -1.20 3.96
C ALA A 53 4.41 -0.13 3.21
N ALA A 54 4.31 -0.28 1.89
CA ALA A 54 3.45 0.55 1.05
C ALA A 54 1.96 0.54 1.48
N SER A 55 1.53 -0.59 2.03
CA SER A 55 0.17 -0.81 2.56
C SER A 55 -0.03 -0.25 3.98
N PHE A 56 1.04 0.12 4.69
CA PHE A 56 0.96 0.88 5.94
C PHE A 56 0.79 2.37 5.61
N ASP A 57 -0.44 2.74 5.25
CA ASP A 57 -0.81 4.08 4.86
C ASP A 57 -2.20 4.44 5.39
N TYR A 58 -2.44 5.72 5.64
CA TYR A 58 -3.72 6.21 6.15
C TYR A 58 -4.84 6.05 5.11
N ASN A 59 -4.53 6.36 3.85
CA ASN A 59 -5.47 6.34 2.75
C ASN A 59 -4.79 5.98 1.42
N LYS A 60 -5.54 5.36 0.51
CA LYS A 60 -5.14 5.10 -0.88
C LYS A 60 -6.35 5.33 -1.79
N VAL A 61 -6.11 5.73 -3.04
CA VAL A 61 -7.23 6.05 -3.96
C VAL A 61 -7.87 4.74 -4.39
N ILE A 62 -9.19 4.76 -4.48
CA ILE A 62 -9.99 3.70 -5.08
C ILE A 62 -10.69 4.31 -6.29
N ARG A 63 -10.34 3.87 -7.50
CA ARG A 63 -10.95 4.36 -8.74
C ARG A 63 -11.39 3.18 -9.60
N GLN A 64 -12.12 3.43 -10.67
CA GLN A 64 -12.61 2.37 -11.57
C GLN A 64 -12.08 2.53 -13.00
N GLU A 65 -11.61 3.72 -13.33
CA GLU A 65 -11.32 4.14 -14.69
C GLU A 65 -9.92 3.76 -15.09
N TYR A 66 -9.83 2.83 -16.01
CA TYR A 66 -8.58 2.44 -16.62
C TYR A 66 -8.73 2.43 -18.12
N SER A 67 -7.71 2.92 -18.82
CA SER A 67 -7.71 2.99 -20.27
C SER A 67 -7.53 1.63 -20.94
N ASP A 68 -6.95 0.63 -20.26
CA ASP A 68 -6.99 -0.77 -20.73
C ASP A 68 -8.10 -1.61 -20.05
N PRO A 69 -8.94 -2.28 -20.86
CA PRO A 69 -10.10 -3.03 -20.39
C PRO A 69 -9.80 -4.14 -19.37
N LEU A 70 -8.63 -4.79 -19.42
CA LEU A 70 -8.29 -5.92 -18.56
C LEU A 70 -8.29 -5.52 -17.09
N TYR A 71 -7.79 -4.32 -16.81
CA TYR A 71 -7.79 -3.77 -15.45
C TYR A 71 -8.97 -2.87 -15.15
N ALA A 72 -9.61 -2.26 -16.14
CA ALA A 72 -10.93 -1.65 -15.91
C ALA A 72 -11.92 -2.71 -15.39
N LYS A 73 -11.88 -3.92 -15.95
CA LYS A 73 -12.62 -5.09 -15.48
C LYS A 73 -12.20 -5.48 -14.06
N LEU A 74 -10.90 -5.55 -13.80
CA LEU A 74 -10.39 -5.90 -12.48
C LEU A 74 -10.80 -4.87 -11.42
N ALA A 75 -10.79 -3.58 -11.77
CA ALA A 75 -11.16 -2.48 -10.90
C ALA A 75 -12.66 -2.53 -10.61
N ARG A 76 -13.48 -2.78 -11.64
CA ARG A 76 -14.92 -3.03 -11.48
C ARG A 76 -15.19 -4.21 -10.56
N ASP A 77 -14.48 -5.32 -10.69
CA ASP A 77 -14.61 -6.48 -9.80
C ASP A 77 -14.19 -6.13 -8.36
N ALA A 78 -13.11 -5.36 -8.20
CA ALA A 78 -12.66 -4.90 -6.91
C ALA A 78 -13.64 -3.96 -6.21
N MET A 79 -14.33 -3.09 -6.97
CA MET A 79 -15.39 -2.22 -6.47
C MET A 79 -16.52 -3.01 -5.78
N VAL A 80 -16.84 -4.20 -6.28
CA VAL A 80 -17.82 -5.09 -5.63
C VAL A 80 -17.34 -5.51 -4.25
N GLY A 81 -16.06 -5.86 -4.13
CA GLY A 81 -15.44 -6.23 -2.84
C GLY A 81 -15.38 -5.06 -1.86
N TRP A 82 -15.01 -3.86 -2.34
CA TRP A 82 -14.97 -2.64 -1.52
C TRP A 82 -16.32 -2.24 -0.98
N ARG A 83 -17.39 -2.36 -1.78
CA ARG A 83 -18.75 -2.06 -1.32
C ARG A 83 -19.39 -3.22 -0.54
N GLY A 84 -18.75 -4.38 -0.52
CA GLY A 84 -19.17 -5.57 0.22
C GLY A 84 -18.34 -5.77 1.48
N GLU A 85 -17.47 -6.79 1.45
CA GLU A 85 -16.70 -7.27 2.61
C GLU A 85 -15.76 -6.21 3.23
N TRP A 86 -15.33 -5.24 2.44
CA TRP A 86 -14.35 -4.23 2.86
C TRP A 86 -14.96 -2.84 3.03
N SER A 87 -16.29 -2.75 3.09
CA SER A 87 -17.04 -1.48 3.14
C SER A 87 -16.69 -0.60 4.32
N GLN A 88 -16.34 -1.17 5.48
CA GLN A 88 -15.89 -0.42 6.65
C GLN A 88 -14.58 0.34 6.44
N HIS A 89 -13.79 -0.03 5.43
CA HIS A 89 -12.54 0.64 5.10
C HIS A 89 -12.66 1.52 3.85
N TYR A 90 -13.80 1.51 3.16
CA TYR A 90 -14.00 2.21 1.91
C TYR A 90 -14.88 3.46 2.08
N TYR A 91 -14.36 4.59 1.64
CA TYR A 91 -15.00 5.89 1.68
C TYR A 91 -15.28 6.33 0.25
N GLU A 92 -16.53 6.13 -0.18
CA GLU A 92 -17.03 6.44 -1.53
C GLU A 92 -17.26 7.97 -1.70
N SER A 93 -16.20 8.76 -1.54
CA SER A 93 -16.19 10.22 -1.67
C SER A 93 -16.32 10.71 -3.12
N GLY A 94 -16.25 9.80 -4.08
CA GLY A 94 -16.02 10.10 -5.48
C GLY A 94 -14.57 10.49 -5.78
N VAL A 95 -14.23 10.42 -7.07
CA VAL A 95 -12.91 10.80 -7.60
C VAL A 95 -13.08 11.81 -8.72
N VAL A 96 -12.32 12.91 -8.63
CA VAL A 96 -12.11 13.87 -9.71
C VAL A 96 -10.77 13.58 -10.35
N VAL A 97 -10.79 13.43 -11.67
CA VAL A 97 -9.58 13.35 -12.49
C VAL A 97 -9.58 14.52 -13.45
N SER A 98 -8.46 15.23 -13.53
CA SER A 98 -8.29 16.36 -14.43
C SER A 98 -6.91 16.33 -15.09
N ALA A 99 -6.84 16.80 -16.32
CA ALA A 99 -5.60 17.02 -17.05
C ALA A 99 -5.75 18.24 -17.96
N ALA A 100 -4.70 19.07 -18.06
CA ALA A 100 -4.64 20.19 -18.98
C ALA A 100 -4.78 19.72 -20.44
N ARG A 101 -5.41 20.52 -21.31
CA ARG A 101 -5.73 20.15 -22.70
C ARG A 101 -4.50 19.76 -23.54
N ASP A 102 -3.38 20.41 -23.28
CA ASP A 102 -2.08 20.23 -23.96
C ASP A 102 -1.22 19.13 -23.32
N SER A 103 -1.66 18.57 -22.18
CA SER A 103 -1.00 17.43 -21.57
C SER A 103 -1.28 16.15 -22.34
N SER A 104 -0.28 15.28 -22.41
CA SER A 104 -0.46 13.91 -22.88
C SER A 104 -1.49 13.12 -22.06
N GLU A 105 -1.77 13.53 -20.81
CA GLU A 105 -2.79 12.92 -19.96
C GLU A 105 -4.22 13.19 -20.41
N ALA A 106 -4.49 14.27 -21.17
CA ALA A 106 -5.84 14.59 -21.61
C ALA A 106 -6.49 13.44 -22.39
N ALA A 107 -5.72 12.77 -23.26
CA ALA A 107 -6.19 11.62 -24.02
C ALA A 107 -6.47 10.40 -23.12
N ASN A 108 -5.73 10.24 -22.02
CA ASN A 108 -5.92 9.14 -21.07
C ASN A 108 -7.18 9.32 -20.23
N VAL A 109 -7.47 10.56 -19.82
CA VAL A 109 -8.71 10.91 -19.12
C VAL A 109 -9.92 10.46 -19.95
N ASP A 110 -9.92 10.77 -21.25
CA ASP A 110 -11.01 10.41 -22.17
C ASP A 110 -11.13 8.91 -22.41
N LYS A 111 -10.01 8.25 -22.69
CA LYS A 111 -9.98 6.80 -22.94
C LYS A 111 -10.47 6.03 -21.72
N SER A 112 -9.99 6.39 -20.53
CA SER A 112 -10.34 5.71 -19.28
C SER A 112 -11.83 5.84 -18.99
N LEU A 113 -12.39 7.04 -19.17
CA LEU A 113 -13.83 7.26 -19.00
C LEU A 113 -14.66 6.52 -20.06
N ALA A 114 -14.20 6.47 -21.31
CA ALA A 114 -14.87 5.76 -22.39
C ALA A 114 -14.96 4.25 -22.12
N VAL A 115 -13.92 3.64 -21.57
CA VAL A 115 -13.93 2.22 -21.14
C VAL A 115 -14.94 2.00 -20.02
N THR A 116 -14.94 2.84 -18.98
CA THR A 116 -15.88 2.71 -17.85
C THR A 116 -17.35 2.90 -18.24
N ARG A 117 -17.63 3.63 -19.32
CA ARG A 117 -18.99 3.82 -19.85
C ARG A 117 -19.55 2.60 -20.57
N GLN A 118 -18.73 1.60 -20.89
CA GLN A 118 -19.21 0.36 -21.49
C GLN A 118 -20.18 -0.35 -20.53
N PRO A 119 -21.29 -0.94 -21.01
CA PRO A 119 -22.35 -1.47 -20.15
C PRO A 119 -21.89 -2.48 -19.09
N ASP A 120 -20.89 -3.30 -19.40
CA ASP A 120 -20.29 -4.32 -18.55
C ASP A 120 -19.21 -3.80 -17.57
N MET A 121 -18.80 -2.54 -17.74
CA MET A 121 -17.79 -1.87 -16.92
C MET A 121 -18.38 -0.87 -15.93
N ARG A 122 -19.69 -0.62 -15.96
CA ARG A 122 -20.36 0.34 -15.06
C ARG A 122 -20.58 -0.24 -13.67
N THR A 123 -20.42 0.60 -12.65
CA THR A 123 -20.88 0.27 -11.28
C THR A 123 -22.38 0.54 -11.13
N PRO A 124 -23.19 -0.45 -10.71
CA PRO A 124 -24.63 -0.25 -10.53
C PRO A 124 -24.95 0.90 -9.57
N GLY A 125 -25.88 1.77 -9.99
CA GLY A 125 -26.34 2.91 -9.18
C GLY A 125 -25.35 4.06 -9.04
N LYS A 126 -24.25 4.07 -9.82
CA LYS A 126 -23.25 5.14 -9.82
C LYS A 126 -23.02 5.69 -11.22
N SER A 127 -22.66 6.97 -11.29
CA SER A 127 -22.36 7.65 -12.55
C SER A 127 -20.90 8.09 -12.64
N ALA A 128 -20.37 8.00 -13.86
CA ALA A 128 -19.10 8.58 -14.27
C ALA A 128 -19.38 9.60 -15.38
N ARG A 129 -19.20 10.89 -15.08
CA ARG A 129 -19.63 12.01 -15.94
C ARG A 129 -18.47 12.93 -16.30
N ASP A 130 -18.50 13.44 -17.53
CA ASP A 130 -17.56 14.46 -17.97
C ASP A 130 -17.78 15.76 -17.19
N LEU A 131 -16.70 16.51 -17.01
CA LEU A 131 -16.69 17.87 -16.47
C LEU A 131 -16.09 18.78 -17.54
N PRO A 132 -16.90 19.24 -18.52
CA PRO A 132 -16.39 19.91 -19.72
C PRO A 132 -15.84 21.31 -19.46
N ALA A 133 -16.35 22.00 -18.44
CA ALA A 133 -15.85 23.31 -18.02
C ALA A 133 -15.23 23.26 -16.62
N ARG A 134 -14.29 24.16 -16.36
CA ARG A 134 -13.69 24.35 -15.02
C ARG A 134 -14.75 24.50 -13.92
N LYS A 135 -15.82 25.25 -14.20
CA LYS A 135 -16.94 25.45 -13.26
C LYS A 135 -17.62 24.13 -12.90
N ASP A 136 -17.67 23.17 -13.81
CA ASP A 136 -18.26 21.85 -13.52
C ASP A 136 -17.39 21.06 -12.53
N VAL A 137 -16.06 21.22 -12.61
CA VAL A 137 -15.12 20.67 -11.62
C VAL A 137 -15.35 21.30 -10.26
N GLU A 138 -15.44 22.64 -10.21
CA GLU A 138 -15.68 23.38 -8.97
C GLU A 138 -17.00 22.98 -8.30
N ASN A 139 -18.06 22.74 -9.08
CA ASN A 139 -19.37 22.32 -8.59
C ASN A 139 -19.40 20.91 -7.95
N VAL A 140 -18.35 20.09 -8.10
CA VAL A 140 -18.24 18.78 -7.43
C VAL A 140 -17.82 18.93 -5.96
N TYR A 141 -17.11 20.00 -5.63
CA TYR A 141 -16.62 20.23 -4.27
C TYR A 141 -17.69 20.95 -3.44
N PRO A 142 -17.64 20.82 -2.09
CA PRO A 142 -18.45 21.64 -1.21
C PRO A 142 -18.26 23.14 -1.47
N ALA A 143 -19.35 23.92 -1.37
CA ALA A 143 -19.35 25.33 -1.76
C ALA A 143 -18.45 26.24 -0.89
N ASP A 144 -18.11 25.79 0.31
CA ASP A 144 -17.25 26.43 1.30
C ASP A 144 -15.76 26.03 1.18
N VAL A 145 -15.44 25.08 0.30
CA VAL A 145 -14.06 24.72 -0.04
C VAL A 145 -13.48 25.76 -0.98
N LYS A 146 -12.32 26.32 -0.60
CA LYS A 146 -11.57 27.23 -1.45
C LYS A 146 -10.73 26.44 -2.44
N LEU A 147 -11.14 26.49 -3.71
CA LEU A 147 -10.42 25.85 -4.81
C LEU A 147 -9.43 26.81 -5.48
N GLY A 148 -8.35 26.23 -5.99
CA GLY A 148 -7.40 26.93 -6.83
C GLY A 148 -7.85 26.97 -8.29
N THR A 149 -6.89 26.95 -9.20
CA THR A 149 -7.15 27.00 -10.64
C THR A 149 -6.85 25.67 -11.31
N PHE A 150 -7.90 24.92 -11.63
CA PHE A 150 -7.80 23.81 -12.57
C PHE A 150 -7.53 24.35 -13.97
N ALA A 151 -6.62 23.69 -14.70
CA ALA A 151 -6.33 24.04 -16.08
C ALA A 151 -7.53 23.75 -16.98
N ASP A 152 -7.70 24.55 -18.04
CA ASP A 152 -8.63 24.22 -19.10
C ASP A 152 -8.19 22.91 -19.77
N GLY A 153 -9.09 21.92 -19.81
CA GLY A 153 -8.66 20.58 -20.17
C GLY A 153 -9.77 19.54 -20.17
N ARG A 154 -9.37 18.29 -19.96
CA ARG A 154 -10.29 17.16 -19.83
C ARG A 154 -10.41 16.81 -18.35
N ALA A 155 -11.63 16.66 -17.88
CA ALA A 155 -11.89 16.23 -16.52
C ALA A 155 -13.15 15.37 -16.45
N TYR A 156 -13.21 14.49 -15.45
CA TYR A 156 -14.39 13.72 -15.12
C TYR A 156 -14.54 13.58 -13.61
N PHE A 157 -15.77 13.25 -13.21
CA PHE A 157 -16.09 12.81 -11.85
C PHE A 157 -16.75 11.45 -11.88
N ASN A 158 -16.33 10.55 -10.99
CA ASN A 158 -16.99 9.28 -10.76
C ASN A 158 -17.35 9.07 -9.30
N GLU A 159 -18.63 8.83 -9.09
CA GLU A 159 -19.26 8.60 -7.78
C GLU A 159 -18.96 7.22 -7.19
N ALA A 160 -18.49 6.27 -8.00
CA ALA A 160 -18.00 4.97 -7.55
C ALA A 160 -16.54 5.03 -7.10
N GLY A 161 -15.84 6.16 -7.28
CA GLY A 161 -14.49 6.34 -6.77
C GLY A 161 -14.48 6.77 -5.29
N GLY A 162 -13.30 6.78 -4.70
CA GLY A 162 -13.05 7.45 -3.42
C GLY A 162 -11.68 7.10 -2.88
N TRP A 163 -11.64 6.76 -1.59
CA TRP A 163 -10.42 6.33 -0.93
C TRP A 163 -10.70 5.20 0.06
N ALA A 164 -9.66 4.44 0.41
CA ALA A 164 -9.76 3.41 1.44
C ALA A 164 -8.71 3.57 2.52
N ASN A 165 -9.07 3.22 3.76
CA ASN A 165 -8.13 3.03 4.86
C ASN A 165 -7.28 1.79 4.60
N ALA A 166 -6.14 2.00 3.94
CA ALA A 166 -5.23 0.95 3.48
C ALA A 166 -4.65 0.11 4.62
N ARG A 167 -4.17 0.79 5.67
CA ARG A 167 -3.66 0.14 6.88
C ARG A 167 -4.75 -0.71 7.52
N GLY A 168 -5.92 -0.13 7.79
CA GLY A 168 -7.04 -0.83 8.42
C GLY A 168 -7.51 -2.05 7.63
N ALA A 169 -7.63 -1.95 6.30
CA ALA A 169 -8.02 -3.07 5.46
C ALA A 169 -6.99 -4.21 5.48
N THR A 170 -5.68 -3.88 5.50
CA THR A 170 -4.62 -4.89 5.59
C THR A 170 -4.60 -5.55 6.97
N GLU A 171 -4.75 -4.77 8.04
CA GLU A 171 -4.85 -5.28 9.41
C GLU A 171 -6.07 -6.20 9.60
N ASP A 172 -7.22 -5.85 9.02
CA ASP A 172 -8.43 -6.70 9.03
C ASP A 172 -8.20 -8.01 8.24
N ALA A 173 -7.52 -7.96 7.10
CA ALA A 173 -7.13 -9.18 6.37
C ALA A 173 -6.23 -10.09 7.22
N VAL A 174 -5.26 -9.52 7.94
CA VAL A 174 -4.38 -10.25 8.87
C VAL A 174 -5.18 -10.83 10.04
N ALA A 175 -6.13 -10.07 10.61
CA ALA A 175 -6.99 -10.54 11.68
C ALA A 175 -7.84 -11.74 11.24
N LYS A 176 -8.46 -11.66 10.05
CA LYS A 176 -9.21 -12.77 9.44
C LYS A 176 -8.33 -13.99 9.19
N CYS A 177 -7.08 -13.81 8.75
CA CYS A 177 -6.11 -14.90 8.61
C CYS A 177 -5.81 -15.60 9.95
N ARG A 178 -5.55 -14.82 11.00
CA ARG A 178 -5.28 -15.34 12.35
C ARG A 178 -6.48 -16.12 12.90
N ALA A 179 -7.68 -15.58 12.72
CA ALA A 179 -8.92 -16.25 13.11
C ALA A 179 -9.12 -17.59 12.37
N ALA A 180 -8.67 -17.68 11.11
CA ALA A 180 -8.70 -18.94 10.35
C ALA A 180 -7.62 -19.95 10.77
N GLY A 181 -6.60 -19.53 11.54
CA GLY A 181 -5.51 -20.37 12.03
C GLY A 181 -4.17 -20.22 11.29
N VAL A 182 -4.02 -19.20 10.43
CA VAL A 182 -2.74 -18.89 9.76
C VAL A 182 -1.69 -18.47 10.79
N GLN A 183 -0.46 -18.97 10.65
CA GLN A 183 0.65 -18.62 11.53
C GLN A 183 1.37 -17.37 11.04
N PHE A 184 1.68 -16.44 11.95
CA PHE A 184 2.50 -15.26 11.65
C PHE A 184 3.82 -15.35 12.41
N ARG A 185 4.94 -15.09 11.73
CA ARG A 185 6.29 -15.10 12.29
C ARG A 185 7.02 -13.81 11.94
N ALA A 186 7.74 -13.26 12.90
CA ALA A 186 8.62 -12.12 12.70
C ALA A 186 10.01 -12.59 12.24
N GLY A 187 10.58 -11.94 11.24
CA GLY A 187 11.94 -12.16 10.76
C GLY A 187 12.18 -11.54 9.38
N THR A 188 13.34 -10.92 9.19
CA THR A 188 13.75 -10.36 7.90
C THR A 188 14.29 -11.46 7.03
N ALA A 189 13.53 -11.89 6.01
CA ALA A 189 13.99 -12.85 5.02
C ALA A 189 15.25 -12.34 4.32
N LYS A 190 16.31 -13.15 4.37
CA LYS A 190 17.65 -12.82 3.89
C LYS A 190 18.03 -13.62 2.64
N GLU A 191 17.89 -14.95 2.69
CA GLU A 191 18.29 -15.85 1.61
C GLU A 191 17.25 -16.97 1.39
N LEU A 192 17.12 -17.43 0.14
CA LEU A 192 16.31 -18.60 -0.22
C LEU A 192 17.07 -19.88 0.14
N ILE A 193 16.39 -20.85 0.74
CA ILE A 193 16.94 -22.20 0.97
C ILE A 193 16.65 -23.04 -0.27
N ILE A 194 17.69 -23.39 -1.03
CA ILE A 194 17.57 -24.15 -2.28
C ILE A 194 18.12 -25.57 -2.05
N ASP A 195 17.31 -26.58 -2.36
CA ASP A 195 17.81 -27.96 -2.51
C ASP A 195 18.46 -28.08 -3.89
N GLU A 196 19.79 -28.11 -3.95
CA GLU A 196 20.57 -28.16 -5.19
C GLU A 196 20.29 -29.41 -6.02
N ARG A 197 19.92 -30.54 -5.39
CA ARG A 197 19.66 -31.80 -6.10
C ARG A 197 18.35 -31.76 -6.87
N THR A 198 17.33 -31.12 -6.29
CA THR A 198 16.00 -31.01 -6.91
C THR A 198 15.77 -29.65 -7.56
N ASN A 199 16.70 -28.71 -7.39
CA ASN A 199 16.59 -27.31 -7.78
C ASN A 199 15.26 -26.68 -7.33
N LYS A 200 14.86 -26.98 -6.09
CA LYS A 200 13.64 -26.46 -5.46
C LYS A 200 14.01 -25.54 -4.31
N VAL A 201 13.36 -24.39 -4.25
CA VAL A 201 13.27 -23.59 -3.02
C VAL A 201 12.42 -24.36 -2.00
N THR A 202 12.96 -24.55 -0.80
CA THR A 202 12.36 -25.28 0.33
C THR A 202 12.12 -24.39 1.55
N GLY A 203 12.40 -23.10 1.46
CA GLY A 203 12.25 -22.17 2.57
C GLY A 203 13.06 -20.90 2.42
N VAL A 204 13.17 -20.15 3.53
CA VAL A 204 14.04 -18.96 3.64
C VAL A 204 14.79 -18.93 4.97
N THR A 205 15.92 -18.24 5.01
CA THR A 205 16.65 -17.89 6.23
C THR A 205 16.38 -16.44 6.63
N THR A 206 16.39 -16.15 7.94
CA THR A 206 16.20 -14.78 8.46
C THR A 206 17.52 -14.13 8.89
N ALA A 207 17.56 -12.80 8.91
CA ALA A 207 18.77 -12.03 9.24
C ALA A 207 19.07 -11.98 10.75
N GLU A 208 18.05 -11.96 11.60
CA GLU A 208 18.18 -11.65 13.03
C GLU A 208 18.73 -12.82 13.87
N ALA A 209 18.57 -14.05 13.40
CA ALA A 209 19.05 -15.26 14.09
C ALA A 209 19.56 -16.36 13.15
N GLY A 210 19.48 -16.18 11.82
CA GLY A 210 19.76 -17.25 10.86
C GLY A 210 18.68 -18.35 10.85
N ASP A 211 17.53 -18.10 11.47
CA ASP A 211 16.45 -19.08 11.60
C ASP A 211 15.95 -19.54 10.23
N ARG A 212 15.64 -20.83 10.14
CA ARG A 212 15.22 -21.48 8.90
C ARG A 212 13.71 -21.73 8.93
N HIS A 213 13.00 -21.15 7.97
CA HIS A 213 11.57 -21.39 7.78
C HIS A 213 11.38 -22.32 6.57
N ILE A 214 11.03 -23.58 6.83
CA ILE A 214 10.89 -24.63 5.82
C ILE A 214 9.43 -24.81 5.40
N ALA A 215 9.19 -24.95 4.09
CA ALA A 215 7.89 -25.22 3.48
C ALA A 215 8.02 -25.94 2.14
N ASP A 216 6.94 -26.59 1.71
CA ASP A 216 6.87 -27.25 0.41
C ASP A 216 6.74 -26.25 -0.75
N LYS A 217 6.16 -25.09 -0.45
CA LYS A 217 5.93 -23.99 -1.38
C LYS A 217 6.25 -22.66 -0.73
N VAL A 218 6.99 -21.82 -1.45
CA VAL A 218 7.33 -20.46 -1.03
C VAL A 218 6.65 -19.47 -1.97
N VAL A 219 5.90 -18.54 -1.41
CA VAL A 219 5.24 -17.44 -2.13
C VAL A 219 5.89 -16.13 -1.68
N LEU A 220 6.52 -15.43 -2.63
CA LEU A 220 7.26 -14.21 -2.37
C LEU A 220 6.36 -12.98 -2.60
N CYS A 221 5.97 -12.31 -1.52
CA CYS A 221 5.11 -11.13 -1.49
C CYS A 221 5.84 -9.91 -0.88
N MET A 222 7.12 -9.73 -1.20
CA MET A 222 8.01 -8.75 -0.57
C MET A 222 7.91 -7.32 -1.14
N GLY A 223 6.96 -7.03 -2.03
CA GLY A 223 6.77 -5.70 -2.60
C GLY A 223 8.08 -5.10 -3.15
N ALA A 224 8.41 -3.87 -2.75
CA ALA A 224 9.64 -3.17 -3.15
C ALA A 224 10.95 -3.83 -2.66
N TRP A 225 10.88 -4.80 -1.74
CA TRP A 225 12.04 -5.56 -1.29
C TRP A 225 12.25 -6.85 -2.09
N THR A 226 11.38 -7.18 -3.04
CA THR A 226 11.50 -8.41 -3.85
C THR A 226 12.89 -8.60 -4.49
N PRO A 227 13.53 -7.56 -5.08
CA PRO A 227 14.86 -7.72 -5.67
C PRO A 227 15.99 -8.03 -4.66
N THR A 228 15.78 -7.82 -3.36
CA THR A 228 16.82 -8.16 -2.37
C THR A 228 16.95 -9.67 -2.19
N LEU A 229 15.88 -10.43 -2.43
CA LEU A 229 15.87 -11.89 -2.34
C LEU A 229 15.94 -12.56 -3.72
N VAL A 230 15.47 -11.89 -4.77
CA VAL A 230 15.53 -12.36 -6.17
C VAL A 230 16.17 -11.26 -7.05
N PRO A 231 17.51 -11.12 -7.02
CA PRO A 231 18.22 -10.02 -7.70
C PRO A 231 18.02 -9.98 -9.22
N GLU A 232 17.70 -11.10 -9.86
CA GLU A 232 17.38 -11.14 -11.30
C GLU A 232 16.14 -10.30 -11.68
N LEU A 233 15.29 -9.97 -10.70
CA LEU A 233 14.14 -9.09 -10.90
C LEU A 233 14.47 -7.60 -10.68
N GLN A 234 15.72 -7.20 -10.47
CA GLN A 234 16.08 -5.81 -10.15
C GLN A 234 15.65 -4.77 -11.20
N GLU A 235 15.60 -5.14 -12.48
CA GLU A 235 15.10 -4.28 -13.57
C GLU A 235 13.61 -4.50 -13.84
N GLN A 236 13.10 -5.68 -13.53
CA GLN A 236 11.70 -6.04 -13.78
C GLN A 236 10.77 -5.67 -12.62
N CYS A 237 11.30 -5.38 -11.44
CA CYS A 237 10.59 -5.08 -10.20
C CYS A 237 11.34 -3.97 -9.45
N LEU A 238 11.72 -2.90 -10.16
CA LEU A 238 12.61 -1.85 -9.67
C LEU A 238 11.97 -1.08 -8.49
N PRO A 239 12.66 -0.95 -7.35
CA PRO A 239 12.15 -0.18 -6.23
C PRO A 239 12.18 1.34 -6.49
N THR A 240 11.03 2.01 -6.46
CA THR A 240 10.92 3.47 -6.65
C THR A 240 10.20 4.13 -5.49
N GLY A 241 10.73 5.26 -5.01
CA GLY A 241 10.13 6.07 -3.95
C GLY A 241 9.26 7.19 -4.52
N GLN A 242 8.05 7.36 -4.01
CA GLN A 242 7.14 8.48 -4.35
C GLN A 242 6.95 9.39 -3.13
N ALA A 243 6.90 10.70 -3.38
CA ALA A 243 6.85 11.70 -2.33
C ALA A 243 5.42 11.92 -1.82
N VAL A 244 5.27 11.85 -0.49
CA VAL A 244 4.01 12.05 0.23
C VAL A 244 4.23 13.07 1.34
N ALA A 245 3.23 13.92 1.56
CA ALA A 245 3.21 14.89 2.64
C ALA A 245 1.83 14.95 3.31
N PHE A 246 1.83 15.49 4.53
CA PHE A 246 0.66 15.55 5.39
C PHE A 246 0.49 16.93 6.02
N ILE A 247 -0.76 17.34 6.20
CA ILE A 247 -1.16 18.54 6.94
C ILE A 247 -2.22 18.12 7.96
N GLN A 248 -2.10 18.59 9.21
CA GLN A 248 -3.16 18.46 10.20
C GLN A 248 -4.12 19.66 10.07
N LEU A 249 -5.39 19.34 9.83
CA LEU A 249 -6.48 20.31 9.79
C LEU A 249 -7.01 20.60 11.20
N THR A 250 -7.50 21.83 11.40
CA THR A 250 -8.34 22.14 12.56
C THR A 250 -9.73 21.48 12.41
N PRO A 251 -10.52 21.35 13.48
CA PRO A 251 -11.88 20.82 13.39
C PRO A 251 -12.77 21.57 12.40
N GLU A 252 -12.63 22.89 12.31
CA GLU A 252 -13.40 23.73 11.37
C GLU A 252 -12.94 23.51 9.92
N GLU A 253 -11.63 23.39 9.69
CA GLU A 253 -11.09 23.00 8.38
C GLU A 253 -11.55 21.59 7.99
N TYR A 254 -11.54 20.63 8.93
CA TYR A 254 -12.00 19.27 8.69
C TYR A 254 -13.45 19.22 8.21
N GLU A 255 -14.35 19.92 8.89
CA GLU A 255 -15.78 19.94 8.53
C GLU A 255 -16.03 20.46 7.11
N ARG A 256 -15.24 21.46 6.66
CA ARG A 256 -15.32 21.99 5.28
C ARG A 256 -14.82 20.99 4.24
N TYR A 257 -13.74 20.27 4.53
CA TYR A 257 -13.03 19.44 3.54
C TYR A 257 -13.41 17.95 3.57
N LYS A 258 -14.08 17.45 4.62
CA LYS A 258 -14.39 16.00 4.77
C LYS A 258 -15.25 15.41 3.66
N ALA A 259 -16.08 16.22 3.01
CA ALA A 259 -16.96 15.79 1.92
C ALA A 259 -16.37 16.04 0.51
N ALA A 260 -15.14 16.56 0.42
CA ALA A 260 -14.47 16.72 -0.86
C ALA A 260 -14.18 15.36 -1.52
N PRO A 261 -14.10 15.29 -2.86
CA PRO A 261 -13.67 14.09 -3.56
C PRO A 261 -12.15 13.89 -3.48
N ALA A 262 -11.71 12.65 -3.67
CA ALA A 262 -10.30 12.39 -3.97
C ALA A 262 -9.97 13.02 -5.34
N THR A 263 -8.86 13.72 -5.44
CA THR A 263 -8.54 14.51 -6.63
C THR A 263 -7.20 14.11 -7.20
N TRP A 264 -7.16 13.84 -8.51
CA TRP A 264 -5.94 13.64 -9.27
C TRP A 264 -5.83 14.67 -10.39
N VAL A 265 -4.66 15.29 -10.47
CA VAL A 265 -4.29 16.29 -11.46
C VAL A 265 -3.16 15.70 -12.30
N GLY A 266 -3.53 15.01 -13.36
CA GLY A 266 -2.66 14.14 -14.13
C GLY A 266 -1.50 14.87 -14.80
N ASP A 267 -1.74 16.09 -15.29
CA ASP A 267 -0.72 16.87 -16.00
C ASP A 267 0.48 17.28 -15.13
N ILE A 268 0.33 17.28 -13.79
CA ILE A 268 1.43 17.52 -12.84
C ILE A 268 1.72 16.31 -11.93
N GLY A 269 0.98 15.21 -12.08
CA GLY A 269 1.11 14.01 -11.26
C GLY A 269 0.73 14.20 -9.78
N PHE A 270 0.01 15.27 -9.45
CA PHE A 270 -0.40 15.59 -8.08
C PHE A 270 -1.71 14.91 -7.72
N TYR A 271 -1.82 14.42 -6.49
CA TYR A 271 -3.08 13.91 -5.97
C TYR A 271 -3.25 14.23 -4.49
N ILE A 272 -4.51 14.39 -4.09
CA ILE A 272 -4.91 14.75 -2.74
C ILE A 272 -6.16 13.99 -2.34
N PHE A 273 -6.21 13.61 -1.07
CA PHE A 273 -7.30 12.86 -0.48
C PHE A 273 -8.22 13.79 0.32
N PRO A 274 -9.47 13.40 0.54
CA PRO A 274 -10.26 13.94 1.62
C PRO A 274 -9.52 13.68 2.96
N PRO A 275 -9.67 14.55 3.97
CA PRO A 275 -9.03 14.34 5.25
C PRO A 275 -9.54 13.07 5.92
N THR A 276 -8.65 12.37 6.63
CA THR A 276 -9.03 11.22 7.47
C THR A 276 -10.00 11.66 8.58
N PRO A 277 -10.71 10.74 9.25
CA PRO A 277 -11.53 11.07 10.42
C PRO A 277 -10.80 11.83 11.53
N SER A 278 -9.47 11.69 11.61
CA SER A 278 -8.61 12.42 12.54
C SER A 278 -8.17 13.82 12.03
N GLY A 279 -8.68 14.29 10.89
CA GLY A 279 -8.32 15.59 10.30
C GLY A 279 -6.99 15.61 9.55
N LEU A 280 -6.40 14.46 9.21
CA LEU A 280 -5.14 14.40 8.48
C LEU A 280 -5.39 14.51 6.98
N LEU A 281 -4.93 15.61 6.37
CA LEU A 281 -4.98 15.83 4.93
C LEU A 281 -3.68 15.30 4.30
N LYS A 282 -3.81 14.25 3.49
CA LYS A 282 -2.68 13.67 2.75
C LYS A 282 -2.70 14.12 1.30
N PHE A 283 -1.53 14.45 0.78
CA PHE A 283 -1.32 14.76 -0.64
C PHE A 283 0.06 14.25 -1.05
N ALA A 284 0.21 14.02 -2.34
CA ALA A 284 1.39 13.36 -2.85
C ALA A 284 1.56 13.63 -4.34
N ILE A 285 2.75 13.29 -4.81
CA ILE A 285 3.09 13.35 -6.22
C ILE A 285 3.52 11.97 -6.65
N HIS A 286 2.90 11.52 -7.72
CA HIS A 286 3.36 10.37 -8.45
C HIS A 286 4.08 10.88 -9.69
N GLN A 287 5.36 10.51 -9.82
CA GLN A 287 6.24 10.79 -10.95
C GLN A 287 7.08 9.56 -11.25
N LYS A 288 8.12 9.67 -12.08
CA LYS A 288 9.10 8.60 -12.32
C LYS A 288 9.66 8.00 -11.03
N GLY A 289 9.65 8.76 -9.94
CA GLY A 289 10.06 8.30 -8.63
C GLY A 289 11.56 8.44 -8.41
N TYR A 290 11.96 8.13 -7.18
CA TYR A 290 13.31 8.28 -6.69
C TYR A 290 13.96 6.92 -6.48
N LEU A 291 15.22 6.78 -6.92
CA LEU A 291 16.01 5.58 -6.70
C LEU A 291 17.00 5.77 -5.56
N SER A 292 17.24 4.70 -4.81
CA SER A 292 18.24 4.62 -3.75
C SER A 292 19.23 3.50 -4.08
N PRO A 293 20.21 3.75 -4.97
CA PRO A 293 21.14 2.73 -5.44
C PRO A 293 22.11 2.28 -4.34
N THR A 294 22.43 0.99 -4.38
CA THR A 294 23.47 0.34 -3.56
C THR A 294 24.59 -0.17 -4.48
N ASP A 295 25.62 -0.81 -3.93
CA ASP A 295 26.72 -1.34 -4.74
C ASP A 295 26.29 -2.54 -5.61
N THR A 296 25.24 -3.24 -5.21
CA THR A 296 24.78 -4.49 -5.87
C THR A 296 23.44 -4.35 -6.59
N LEU A 297 22.60 -3.40 -6.18
CA LEU A 297 21.25 -3.22 -6.72
C LEU A 297 21.02 -1.77 -7.17
N PRO A 298 20.31 -1.57 -8.30
CA PRO A 298 20.00 -0.24 -8.85
C PRO A 298 19.14 0.61 -7.90
N SER A 299 18.35 -0.04 -7.04
CA SER A 299 17.58 0.64 -6.01
C SER A 299 17.14 -0.32 -4.91
N VAL A 300 17.20 0.13 -3.65
CA VAL A 300 16.68 -0.58 -2.48
C VAL A 300 15.85 0.40 -1.64
N PRO A 301 14.68 0.01 -1.10
CA PRO A 301 13.88 0.91 -0.28
C PRO A 301 14.65 1.52 0.88
N ARG A 302 14.47 2.84 1.05
CA ARG A 302 15.05 3.64 2.13
C ARG A 302 13.93 4.23 2.98
N THR A 303 13.72 3.67 4.15
CA THR A 303 12.54 3.91 4.99
C THR A 303 12.91 4.46 6.37
N HIS A 304 11.93 4.73 7.24
CA HIS A 304 12.20 5.20 8.60
C HIS A 304 12.89 4.14 9.48
N LEU A 305 12.90 2.88 9.02
CA LEU A 305 13.65 1.80 9.66
C LEU A 305 15.09 1.70 9.11
N SER A 306 15.44 2.47 8.09
CA SER A 306 16.80 2.56 7.57
C SER A 306 17.63 3.51 8.44
N ARG A 307 18.81 3.05 8.87
CA ARG A 307 19.73 3.84 9.69
C ARG A 307 20.05 5.18 9.04
N GLY A 308 19.88 6.28 9.79
CA GLY A 308 20.10 7.64 9.32
C GLY A 308 18.93 8.26 8.55
N TYR A 309 17.80 7.57 8.47
CA TYR A 309 16.57 8.02 7.81
C TYR A 309 15.34 7.90 8.71
N GLU A 310 15.54 7.85 10.03
CA GLU A 310 14.50 7.77 11.06
C GLU A 310 13.48 8.90 10.89
N PHE A 311 13.97 10.10 10.58
CA PHE A 311 13.17 11.23 10.14
C PHE A 311 13.07 11.23 8.61
N GLN A 312 11.93 10.76 8.11
CA GLN A 312 11.66 10.70 6.69
C GLN A 312 11.62 12.11 6.07
N ARG A 313 12.38 12.26 4.98
CA ARG A 313 12.51 13.50 4.22
C ARG A 313 12.29 13.20 2.75
N ILE A 314 11.79 14.20 2.04
CA ILE A 314 11.61 14.15 0.59
C ILE A 314 12.55 15.16 -0.08
N PRO A 315 12.95 14.92 -1.35
CA PRO A 315 13.78 15.85 -2.10
C PRO A 315 13.16 17.24 -2.33
N ASP A 316 13.99 18.26 -2.52
CA ASP A 316 13.54 19.66 -2.68
C ASP A 316 12.67 19.90 -3.91
N ASP A 317 12.92 19.16 -4.98
CA ASP A 317 12.10 19.22 -6.19
C ASP A 317 10.69 18.67 -5.91
N ALA A 318 10.56 17.59 -5.14
CA ALA A 318 9.26 17.09 -4.69
C ALA A 318 8.53 18.12 -3.81
N VAL A 319 9.23 18.80 -2.90
CA VAL A 319 8.62 19.85 -2.06
C VAL A 319 8.03 20.96 -2.94
N THR A 320 8.80 21.43 -3.91
CA THR A 320 8.38 22.50 -4.84
C THR A 320 7.14 22.09 -5.63
N LYS A 321 7.15 20.87 -6.18
CA LYS A 321 6.03 20.35 -6.96
C LYS A 321 4.78 20.13 -6.08
N LEU A 322 4.94 19.62 -4.86
CA LEU A 322 3.82 19.41 -3.92
C LEU A 322 3.15 20.72 -3.54
N LYS A 323 3.94 21.77 -3.28
CA LYS A 323 3.41 23.12 -3.02
C LYS A 323 2.67 23.67 -4.24
N ALA A 324 3.20 23.48 -5.45
CA ALA A 324 2.53 23.90 -6.67
C ALA A 324 1.19 23.15 -6.88
N GLY A 325 1.15 21.85 -6.59
CA GLY A 325 -0.07 21.06 -6.64
C GLY A 325 -1.11 21.47 -5.58
N LEU A 326 -0.68 21.76 -4.35
CA LEU A 326 -1.55 22.33 -3.33
C LEU A 326 -2.11 23.68 -3.75
N ALA A 327 -1.28 24.59 -4.27
CA ALA A 327 -1.73 25.90 -4.77
C ALA A 327 -2.77 25.79 -5.87
N ARG A 328 -2.68 24.72 -6.68
CA ARG A 328 -3.61 24.45 -7.78
C ARG A 328 -4.96 23.92 -7.29
N VAL A 329 -4.98 23.07 -6.26
CA VAL A 329 -6.21 22.42 -5.77
C VAL A 329 -6.77 23.15 -4.56
N TYR A 330 -6.01 23.29 -3.48
CA TYR A 330 -6.41 23.94 -2.21
C TYR A 330 -5.41 25.06 -1.83
N PRO A 331 -5.53 26.26 -2.44
CA PRO A 331 -4.56 27.34 -2.27
C PRO A 331 -4.39 27.79 -0.82
N GLU A 332 -5.41 27.65 0.03
CA GLU A 332 -5.31 28.01 1.45
C GLU A 332 -4.29 27.19 2.24
N PHE A 333 -3.90 26.01 1.74
CA PHE A 333 -2.92 25.13 2.41
C PHE A 333 -1.51 25.23 1.82
N SER A 334 -1.28 26.06 0.80
CA SER A 334 0.01 26.14 0.07
C SER A 334 1.19 26.54 0.95
N ASP A 335 0.94 27.45 1.91
CA ASP A 335 1.93 27.99 2.83
C ASP A 335 1.88 27.34 4.22
N ARG A 336 1.02 26.34 4.41
CA ARG A 336 0.89 25.62 5.68
C ARG A 336 2.13 24.77 5.95
N VAL A 337 2.55 24.74 7.22
CA VAL A 337 3.60 23.82 7.67
C VAL A 337 3.08 22.39 7.61
N TRP A 338 3.86 21.50 7.01
CA TRP A 338 3.51 20.08 6.90
C TRP A 338 3.85 19.36 8.20
N THR A 339 2.97 18.48 8.63
CA THR A 339 3.15 17.66 9.85
C THR A 339 4.08 16.47 9.62
N GLY A 340 4.28 16.07 8.37
CA GLY A 340 5.22 15.01 8.04
C GLY A 340 5.40 14.83 6.55
N THR A 341 6.49 14.18 6.17
CA THR A 341 6.75 13.73 4.80
C THR A 341 7.31 12.32 4.81
N ARG A 342 7.11 11.59 3.72
CA ARG A 342 7.80 10.30 3.52
C ARG A 342 7.96 9.95 2.06
N LEU A 343 8.96 9.11 1.78
CA LEU A 343 9.05 8.36 0.53
C LEU A 343 8.33 7.03 0.72
N CYS A 344 7.28 6.80 -0.06
CA CYS A 344 6.58 5.52 -0.09
C CYS A 344 7.12 4.70 -1.27
N TRP A 345 7.58 3.48 -0.99
CA TRP A 345 8.33 2.66 -1.94
C TRP A 345 7.46 1.60 -2.60
N TYR A 346 7.53 1.50 -3.93
CA TYR A 346 6.84 0.49 -4.74
C TYR A 346 7.82 -0.29 -5.60
N SER A 347 7.33 -1.32 -6.26
CA SER A 347 8.10 -2.14 -7.19
C SER A 347 7.54 -1.96 -8.59
N ASP A 348 8.27 -1.25 -9.44
CA ASP A 348 7.85 -0.91 -10.79
C ASP A 348 8.35 -1.92 -11.81
N ARG A 349 7.44 -2.47 -12.62
CA ARG A 349 7.81 -3.23 -13.81
C ARG A 349 7.85 -2.32 -15.03
N PRO A 350 8.71 -2.58 -16.03
CA PRO A 350 8.69 -1.82 -17.28
C PRO A 350 7.34 -1.92 -18.02
N SER A 351 6.57 -2.99 -17.82
CA SER A 351 5.21 -3.11 -18.37
C SER A 351 4.14 -2.37 -17.56
N GLY A 352 4.44 -1.96 -16.32
CA GLY A 352 3.45 -1.47 -15.35
C GLY A 352 2.48 -2.55 -14.84
N ASP A 353 2.68 -3.81 -15.23
CA ASP A 353 1.83 -4.94 -14.86
C ASP A 353 2.30 -5.64 -13.58
N PHE A 354 1.40 -6.42 -12.96
CA PHE A 354 1.77 -7.32 -11.88
C PHE A 354 2.71 -8.45 -12.32
N LEU A 355 3.35 -9.07 -11.33
CA LEU A 355 4.04 -10.34 -11.48
C LEU A 355 3.36 -11.38 -10.59
N PHE A 356 2.67 -12.36 -11.20
CA PHE A 356 2.05 -13.51 -10.53
C PHE A 356 2.39 -14.79 -11.30
N ASP A 357 3.59 -15.31 -11.08
CA ASP A 357 4.04 -16.50 -11.78
C ASP A 357 5.08 -17.28 -10.98
N TYR A 358 5.27 -18.54 -11.36
CA TYR A 358 6.36 -19.35 -10.84
C TYR A 358 7.69 -18.88 -11.40
N HIS A 359 8.71 -18.91 -10.54
CA HIS A 359 10.07 -18.67 -10.96
C HIS A 359 10.55 -19.81 -11.87
N PRO A 360 11.03 -19.53 -13.10
CA PRO A 360 11.31 -20.56 -14.10
C PRO A 360 12.42 -21.52 -13.68
N LYS A 361 13.37 -21.04 -12.86
CA LYS A 361 14.50 -21.84 -12.35
C LYS A 361 14.12 -22.90 -11.31
N TYR A 362 13.07 -22.71 -10.50
CA TYR A 362 12.94 -23.44 -9.23
C TYR A 362 11.85 -24.52 -9.22
N ASN A 363 11.64 -25.23 -10.34
CA ASN A 363 10.75 -26.39 -10.44
C ASN A 363 9.37 -26.19 -9.78
N ASN A 364 8.77 -25.02 -10.01
CA ASN A 364 7.48 -24.57 -9.47
C ASN A 364 7.37 -24.59 -7.93
N SER A 365 8.48 -24.43 -7.19
CA SER A 365 8.43 -24.34 -5.72
C SER A 365 8.51 -22.90 -5.19
N LEU A 366 9.00 -21.95 -6.00
CA LEU A 366 8.98 -20.51 -5.72
C LEU A 366 7.97 -19.82 -6.63
N PHE A 367 6.95 -19.21 -6.04
CA PHE A 367 6.01 -18.32 -6.73
C PHE A 367 6.31 -16.88 -6.35
N VAL A 368 6.32 -15.97 -7.32
CA VAL A 368 6.58 -14.55 -7.07
C VAL A 368 5.30 -13.76 -7.30
N ALA A 369 4.91 -13.00 -6.28
CA ALA A 369 3.81 -12.05 -6.29
C ALA A 369 4.35 -10.64 -6.00
N ALA A 370 4.70 -9.90 -7.05
CA ALA A 370 5.36 -8.61 -6.96
C ALA A 370 4.91 -7.65 -8.07
N GLY A 371 5.64 -6.55 -8.28
CA GLY A 371 5.36 -5.62 -9.38
C GLY A 371 4.06 -4.83 -9.19
N CYS A 372 3.76 -4.37 -7.96
CA CYS A 372 2.58 -3.54 -7.70
C CYS A 372 2.53 -2.29 -8.58
N SER A 373 3.69 -1.88 -9.11
CA SER A 373 3.84 -0.88 -10.15
C SER A 373 3.15 0.42 -9.78
N GLY A 374 3.21 0.79 -8.50
CA GLY A 374 2.56 1.97 -7.96
C GLY A 374 1.05 2.07 -8.17
N HIS A 375 0.36 1.16 -8.89
CA HIS A 375 -0.99 1.37 -9.41
C HIS A 375 -1.88 0.17 -9.53
N ALA A 376 -1.31 -0.99 -9.81
CA ALA A 376 -2.12 -2.03 -10.41
C ALA A 376 -3.02 -1.50 -11.56
N PHE A 377 -2.54 -0.49 -12.35
CA PHE A 377 -2.58 -0.39 -13.83
C PHE A 377 -2.47 1.00 -14.53
N SER A 378 -1.76 1.11 -15.68
CA SER A 378 -2.31 1.34 -17.06
C SER A 378 -1.26 1.56 -18.17
N ARG A 379 -1.57 1.10 -19.39
CA ARG A 379 -0.90 1.39 -20.70
C ARG A 379 -1.91 2.17 -21.59
N CYS A 380 -1.59 3.08 -22.53
CA CYS A 380 -0.83 2.92 -23.78
C CYS A 380 -0.68 4.26 -24.55
N PHE A 381 0.51 4.47 -25.14
CA PHE A 381 0.96 5.55 -26.04
C PHE A 381 0.93 6.97 -25.48
N GLN A 382 2.14 7.47 -25.14
CA GLN A 382 2.46 8.81 -24.64
C GLN A 382 1.87 9.12 -23.25
N SER A 383 2.67 8.82 -22.21
CA SER A 383 2.55 9.30 -20.82
C SER A 383 1.31 8.82 -20.05
N LEU A 384 1.21 8.87 -18.72
CA LEU A 384 2.08 8.90 -17.54
C LEU A 384 1.13 8.60 -16.37
N ILE A 385 1.45 7.59 -15.54
CA ILE A 385 1.18 7.62 -14.08
C ILE A 385 -0.28 7.36 -13.63
N GLY A 386 -0.51 6.21 -12.98
CA GLY A 386 -1.73 5.96 -12.21
C GLY A 386 -1.64 6.53 -10.77
N LEU A 387 -2.49 6.03 -9.86
CA LEU A 387 -2.45 6.35 -8.42
C LEU A 387 -2.09 5.16 -7.52
N ILE A 388 -1.51 5.39 -6.35
CA ILE A 388 -1.21 4.29 -5.41
C ILE A 388 -2.49 3.76 -4.81
N VAL A 389 -2.71 2.48 -5.06
CA VAL A 389 -4.04 1.88 -5.09
C VAL A 389 -3.95 0.59 -4.30
N VAL A 390 -4.77 0.52 -3.26
CA VAL A 390 -5.16 -0.73 -2.58
C VAL A 390 -6.42 -1.28 -3.26
N GLU A 391 -6.89 -0.70 -4.39
CA GLU A 391 -8.10 -1.14 -5.12
C GLU A 391 -8.21 -2.63 -5.15
N PHE A 392 -7.13 -3.31 -5.50
CA PHE A 392 -7.22 -4.71 -5.83
C PHE A 392 -7.15 -5.61 -4.61
N LEU A 393 -6.98 -5.09 -3.39
CA LEU A 393 -7.01 -5.87 -2.15
C LEU A 393 -8.15 -6.90 -2.12
N PRO A 394 -9.41 -6.57 -2.50
CA PRO A 394 -10.50 -7.55 -2.48
C PRO A 394 -10.37 -8.69 -3.50
N VAL A 395 -9.56 -8.56 -4.55
CA VAL A 395 -9.46 -9.53 -5.66
C VAL A 395 -8.06 -10.12 -5.83
N ILE A 396 -7.01 -9.48 -5.31
CA ILE A 396 -5.61 -9.79 -5.61
C ILE A 396 -5.19 -11.13 -5.01
N GLY A 397 -5.62 -11.42 -3.77
CA GLY A 397 -5.36 -12.71 -3.14
C GLY A 397 -5.91 -13.86 -3.97
N ASN A 398 -7.12 -13.70 -4.52
CA ASN A 398 -7.76 -14.72 -5.36
C ASN A 398 -7.02 -14.88 -6.69
N LEU A 399 -6.55 -13.79 -7.30
CA LEU A 399 -5.71 -13.87 -8.50
C LEU A 399 -4.38 -14.60 -8.24
N ILE A 400 -3.72 -14.32 -7.12
CA ILE A 400 -2.46 -14.98 -6.74
C ILE A 400 -2.71 -16.48 -6.50
N VAL A 401 -3.78 -16.84 -5.78
CA VAL A 401 -4.16 -18.25 -5.55
C VAL A 401 -4.52 -18.97 -6.85
N LYS A 402 -5.23 -18.32 -7.76
CA LYS A 402 -5.48 -18.86 -9.11
C LYS A 402 -4.17 -19.04 -9.89
N GLY A 403 -3.24 -18.09 -9.79
CA GLY A 403 -1.89 -18.21 -10.36
C GLY A 403 -1.13 -19.42 -9.81
N LEU A 404 -1.12 -19.60 -8.48
CA LEU A 404 -0.52 -20.76 -7.80
C LEU A 404 -1.11 -22.09 -8.28
N ASN A 405 -2.41 -22.14 -8.54
CA ASN A 405 -3.10 -23.35 -9.01
C ASN A 405 -3.07 -23.55 -10.53
N GLY A 406 -2.52 -22.60 -11.29
CA GLY A 406 -2.57 -22.63 -12.76
C GLY A 406 -3.97 -22.40 -13.34
N GLU A 407 -4.85 -21.74 -12.58
CA GLU A 407 -6.25 -21.45 -12.90
C GLU A 407 -6.48 -19.98 -13.27
N LEU A 408 -5.40 -19.20 -13.35
CA LEU A 408 -5.46 -17.82 -13.78
C LEU A 408 -5.91 -17.77 -15.27
N PRO A 409 -6.94 -16.98 -15.63
CA PRO A 409 -7.38 -16.90 -17.02
C PRO A 409 -6.21 -16.50 -17.93
N LYS A 410 -6.18 -17.05 -19.15
CA LYS A 410 -5.05 -16.89 -20.08
C LYS A 410 -4.63 -15.44 -20.28
N GLU A 411 -5.60 -14.53 -20.37
CA GLU A 411 -5.38 -13.08 -20.49
C GLU A 411 -4.51 -12.52 -19.35
N TYR A 412 -4.80 -12.90 -18.10
CA TYR A 412 -4.03 -12.49 -16.92
C TYR A 412 -2.71 -13.26 -16.80
N ALA A 413 -2.71 -14.57 -17.14
CA ALA A 413 -1.53 -15.41 -17.04
C ALA A 413 -0.41 -15.00 -18.00
N ASP A 414 -0.75 -14.52 -19.20
CA ASP A 414 0.23 -14.03 -20.16
C ASP A 414 0.77 -12.64 -19.77
N VAL A 415 -0.10 -11.77 -19.23
CA VAL A 415 0.26 -10.41 -18.80
C VAL A 415 1.09 -10.41 -17.52
N PHE A 416 0.73 -11.24 -16.53
CA PHE A 416 1.40 -11.28 -15.22
C PHE A 416 2.58 -12.26 -15.14
N ALA A 417 3.01 -12.80 -16.29
CA ALA A 417 4.06 -13.80 -16.36
C ALA A 417 5.43 -13.29 -15.87
N PHE A 418 6.27 -14.22 -15.42
CA PHE A 418 7.64 -13.92 -14.97
C PHE A 418 8.47 -13.29 -16.09
N ASN A 419 8.49 -13.92 -17.27
CA ASN A 419 9.29 -13.51 -18.42
C ASN A 419 8.59 -12.54 -19.38
N HIS A 420 7.56 -11.81 -18.93
CA HIS A 420 6.81 -10.85 -19.77
C HIS A 420 6.41 -11.42 -21.15
N ARG A 421 5.39 -12.29 -21.20
CA ARG A 421 4.97 -12.98 -22.44
C ARG A 421 4.24 -12.10 -23.45
N VAL A 422 3.96 -10.85 -23.08
CA VAL A 422 3.35 -9.85 -23.96
C VAL A 422 4.32 -8.67 -24.09
N PRO A 423 5.41 -8.80 -24.88
CA PRO A 423 6.46 -7.77 -24.99
C PRO A 423 5.94 -6.46 -25.56
N SER A 424 4.78 -6.51 -26.23
CA SER A 424 4.12 -5.29 -26.68
C SER A 424 3.84 -4.39 -25.50
N ARG A 425 3.54 -4.88 -24.29
CA ARG A 425 3.17 -4.08 -23.09
C ARG A 425 4.40 -3.44 -22.43
N VAL A 426 4.52 -2.13 -22.62
CA VAL A 426 5.54 -1.26 -22.01
C VAL A 426 4.87 0.01 -21.52
N ASP A 427 5.21 0.44 -20.32
CA ASP A 427 4.79 1.72 -19.72
C ASP A 427 5.90 2.75 -19.88
N ASP A 428 5.72 3.66 -20.85
CA ASP A 428 6.69 4.71 -21.19
C ASP A 428 6.93 5.69 -20.02
N SER A 429 5.99 5.76 -19.07
CA SER A 429 6.09 6.57 -17.86
C SER A 429 7.19 6.07 -16.92
N ARG A 430 7.59 4.81 -17.10
CA ARG A 430 8.56 4.08 -16.27
C ARG A 430 9.87 3.80 -16.99
N LEU A 431 10.13 4.48 -18.12
CA LEU A 431 11.42 4.36 -18.80
C LEU A 431 12.55 4.72 -17.84
N PHE A 432 13.32 3.69 -17.46
CA PHE A 432 14.20 3.72 -16.29
C PHE A 432 15.37 4.70 -16.40
N SER A 433 15.68 5.18 -17.60
CA SER A 433 16.79 6.09 -17.91
C SER A 433 16.63 7.51 -17.35
N GLN A 434 15.49 7.87 -16.76
CA GLN A 434 15.18 9.24 -16.33
C GLN A 434 14.84 9.39 -14.84
N HIS A 435 15.18 8.39 -14.01
CA HIS A 435 14.97 8.46 -12.56
C HIS A 435 15.93 9.44 -11.86
N VAL A 436 15.48 10.01 -10.74
CA VAL A 436 16.32 10.85 -9.88
C VAL A 436 17.00 9.98 -8.81
N VAL A 437 18.33 10.07 -8.71
CA VAL A 437 19.12 9.31 -7.74
C VAL A 437 19.28 10.12 -6.45
N LEU A 438 18.90 9.52 -5.32
CA LEU A 438 18.87 10.20 -4.02
C LEU A 438 20.26 10.57 -3.46
N LYS A 439 21.36 10.03 -4.00
CA LYS A 439 22.74 10.35 -3.55
C LYS A 439 23.20 11.78 -3.90
N SER A 440 22.53 12.48 -4.83
CA SER A 440 22.97 13.77 -5.38
C SER A 440 21.98 14.92 -5.19
N THR A 441 20.91 14.74 -4.40
CA THR A 441 19.84 15.74 -4.28
C THR A 441 19.86 16.40 -2.89
N PRO A 442 19.86 17.76 -2.79
CA PRO A 442 19.68 18.42 -1.52
C PRO A 442 18.32 18.02 -0.90
N MET A 443 18.34 17.76 0.40
CA MET A 443 17.19 17.29 1.17
C MET A 443 16.86 18.34 2.22
N ARG A 444 15.73 19.05 2.05
CA ARG A 444 15.30 20.04 3.03
C ARG A 444 14.77 19.38 4.28
N GLU A 445 15.22 19.91 5.41
CA GLU A 445 14.69 19.60 6.72
C GLU A 445 13.39 20.40 6.90
N ILE A 446 12.25 19.72 6.86
CA ILE A 446 11.01 20.30 7.38
C ILE A 446 11.01 19.95 8.86
N ILE A 447 11.69 20.78 9.65
CA ILE A 447 11.65 20.71 11.11
C ILE A 447 10.21 21.02 11.52
N SER A 448 9.50 20.03 12.04
CA SER A 448 8.25 20.30 12.77
C SER A 448 8.59 21.21 13.95
N PRO A 449 7.81 22.26 14.26
CA PRO A 449 8.06 23.08 15.43
C PRO A 449 8.15 22.18 16.67
N PRO A 450 9.11 22.41 17.60
CA PRO A 450 9.15 21.67 18.86
C PRO A 450 7.82 21.88 19.58
N GLY A 451 7.06 20.81 19.80
CA GLY A 451 5.71 20.84 20.38
C GLY A 451 4.61 20.16 19.57
N LEU A 452 4.89 19.74 18.32
CA LEU A 452 4.08 18.75 17.61
C LEU A 452 4.82 17.41 17.69
N ASP A 453 4.66 16.72 18.81
CA ASP A 453 5.03 15.32 18.88
C ASP A 453 4.32 14.59 17.74
N LEU A 454 5.08 13.89 16.89
CA LEU A 454 4.52 12.82 16.09
C LEU A 454 3.80 11.92 17.09
N ILE A 455 2.46 11.94 17.07
CA ILE A 455 1.62 11.17 17.97
C ILE A 455 2.24 9.79 18.08
N SER A 456 2.76 9.49 19.27
CA SER A 456 3.45 8.23 19.48
C SER A 456 2.46 7.11 19.21
N THR A 457 2.94 5.96 18.77
CA THR A 457 2.10 4.78 18.53
C THR A 457 1.27 4.35 19.74
N ALA A 458 1.55 4.87 20.95
CA ALA A 458 0.81 4.60 22.18
C ALA A 458 -0.45 5.48 22.36
N ASP A 459 -0.49 6.68 21.78
CA ASP A 459 -1.60 7.61 22.03
C ASP A 459 -2.84 7.26 21.18
N ILE A 460 -2.63 6.73 19.96
CA ILE A 460 -3.70 6.24 19.08
C ILE A 460 -4.35 4.97 19.66
N THR A 461 -3.61 4.09 20.33
CA THR A 461 -4.21 2.88 20.92
C THR A 461 -5.22 3.20 22.03
N SER A 462 -5.09 4.32 22.73
CA SER A 462 -6.00 4.71 23.82
C SER A 462 -7.38 5.19 23.34
N GLU A 463 -7.45 5.89 22.21
CA GLU A 463 -8.72 6.34 21.61
C GLU A 463 -9.49 5.21 20.92
N TYR A 464 -8.78 4.18 20.44
CA TYR A 464 -9.42 2.99 19.86
C TYR A 464 -9.96 2.02 20.93
N GLU A 465 -9.35 1.92 22.12
CA GLU A 465 -9.90 1.09 23.21
C GLU A 465 -11.14 1.71 23.87
N THR A 466 -11.19 3.03 23.99
CA THR A 466 -12.31 3.72 24.65
C THR A 466 -13.59 3.68 23.84
N THR A 467 -13.51 3.68 22.50
CA THR A 467 -14.70 3.62 21.62
C THR A 467 -15.26 2.21 21.43
N TRP A 468 -14.47 1.15 21.63
CA TRP A 468 -14.93 -0.25 21.52
C TRP A 468 -15.70 -0.76 22.76
N SER A 469 -15.46 -0.17 23.93
CA SER A 469 -16.13 -0.58 25.19
C SER A 469 -17.63 -0.20 25.25
N ALA A 470 -18.08 0.72 24.39
CA ALA A 470 -19.43 1.27 24.45
C ALA A 470 -20.51 0.42 23.74
N TYR A 471 -20.13 -0.61 22.96
CA TYR A 471 -21.08 -1.33 22.08
C TYR A 471 -21.37 -2.80 22.43
N TYR A 472 -20.67 -3.42 23.39
CA TYR A 472 -21.01 -4.76 23.89
C TYR A 472 -20.60 -4.93 25.36
N PRO A 473 -21.55 -5.07 26.31
CA PRO A 473 -21.23 -5.51 27.65
C PRO A 473 -21.18 -7.04 27.63
N PHE A 474 -20.03 -7.66 27.88
CA PHE A 474 -19.91 -8.91 28.66
C PHE A 474 -18.45 -9.42 28.64
N THR A 475 -17.84 -9.37 29.83
CA THR A 475 -16.68 -10.16 30.30
C THR A 475 -15.36 -10.06 29.53
N ALA A 476 -14.57 -9.04 29.88
CA ALA A 476 -13.11 -9.08 29.72
C ALA A 476 -12.51 -10.06 30.74
N ILE A 477 -12.07 -11.23 30.28
CA ILE A 477 -11.10 -12.07 31.01
C ILE A 477 -9.73 -11.78 30.40
N VAL A 478 -8.95 -11.00 31.14
CA VAL A 478 -7.57 -10.64 30.80
C VAL A 478 -6.70 -11.91 30.86
N TRP A 479 -6.19 -12.34 29.71
CA TRP A 479 -5.09 -13.31 29.64
C TRP A 479 -3.76 -12.55 29.58
N GLN A 480 -3.14 -12.32 30.75
CA GLN A 480 -1.70 -12.11 30.83
C GLN A 480 -1.03 -13.49 30.76
N GLN A 481 -0.22 -13.73 29.73
CA GLN A 481 0.66 -14.90 29.67
C GLN A 481 2.02 -14.57 30.32
N PRO A 482 2.65 -15.53 31.02
CA PRO A 482 3.77 -15.29 31.94
C PRO A 482 5.14 -15.38 31.26
N LEU A 483 6.09 -14.58 31.75
CA LEU A 483 7.53 -14.74 31.50
C LEU A 483 8.08 -15.93 32.29
N SER A 484 9.06 -16.63 31.72
CA SER A 484 9.62 -17.90 32.22
C SER A 484 10.36 -17.82 33.59
N PRO A 485 10.45 -18.92 34.37
CA PRO A 485 10.72 -18.85 35.82
C PRO A 485 12.15 -19.27 36.23
N TRP A 486 13.09 -18.33 36.39
CA TRP A 486 14.45 -18.63 36.89
C TRP A 486 15.02 -17.48 37.74
N ALA A 487 14.53 -17.29 38.97
CA ALA A 487 15.31 -16.75 40.11
C ALA A 487 14.46 -16.79 41.39
N ILE A 488 14.81 -17.69 42.31
CA ILE A 488 14.26 -17.82 43.66
C ILE A 488 15.02 -16.87 44.59
N ALA A 489 14.32 -16.06 45.40
CA ALA A 489 14.42 -16.06 46.88
C ALA A 489 14.00 -14.73 47.54
N ALA A 490 13.13 -14.88 48.55
CA ALA A 490 13.09 -14.14 49.83
C ALA A 490 12.30 -12.81 49.97
N LEU A 491 11.11 -12.97 50.59
CA LEU A 491 10.50 -12.17 51.69
C LEU A 491 9.80 -10.82 51.37
N PRO A 492 8.87 -10.35 52.22
CA PRO A 492 7.53 -10.88 52.46
C PRO A 492 6.42 -9.85 52.18
N LYS A 493 5.18 -10.34 52.07
CA LYS A 493 3.94 -9.57 51.92
C LYS A 493 3.75 -8.61 53.09
N ASP A 494 3.57 -7.33 52.80
CA ASP A 494 2.53 -6.45 53.38
C ASP A 494 2.56 -5.05 52.73
N ALA A 495 1.41 -4.38 52.75
CA ALA A 495 1.13 -2.98 52.36
C ALA A 495 0.65 -2.70 50.93
N ILE A 496 -0.65 -2.98 50.72
CA ILE A 496 -1.52 -2.14 49.88
C ILE A 496 -1.73 -0.81 50.63
N ARG A 497 -1.36 0.33 50.01
CA ARG A 497 -1.93 1.69 50.17
C ARG A 497 -0.97 2.72 49.58
N ASP A 498 -1.32 3.30 48.44
CA ASP A 498 -1.80 4.68 48.29
C ASP A 498 -1.54 5.17 46.86
N GLN A 499 -2.61 5.63 46.22
CA GLN A 499 -2.51 6.50 45.04
C GLN A 499 -2.00 7.86 45.54
N ASP A 500 -1.06 8.45 44.80
CA ASP A 500 -0.42 9.76 44.99
C ASP A 500 0.99 9.72 45.60
N LYS A 501 1.98 9.58 44.71
CA LYS A 501 3.30 10.25 44.72
C LYS A 501 4.24 9.60 43.69
N ALA A 502 4.51 10.28 42.58
CA ALA A 502 5.82 10.29 41.91
C ALA A 502 5.81 11.22 40.68
N THR A 503 5.68 12.53 40.90
CA THR A 503 6.45 13.50 40.13
C THR A 503 7.92 13.37 40.58
N THR A 504 8.85 13.69 39.67
CA THR A 504 10.32 13.75 39.85
C THR A 504 11.09 12.44 40.03
N THR A 505 11.64 11.89 38.93
CA THR A 505 13.11 11.75 38.71
C THR A 505 13.38 11.15 37.31
N PHE A 506 13.47 12.02 36.30
CA PHE A 506 14.20 11.74 35.07
C PHE A 506 15.58 12.39 35.25
N ASP A 507 16.57 11.62 35.70
CA ASP A 507 17.99 11.92 35.54
C ASP A 507 18.83 10.79 36.15
N SER A 508 19.04 9.73 35.38
CA SER A 508 20.31 8.97 35.32
C SER A 508 20.08 7.68 34.54
N LEU A 509 20.44 7.68 33.26
CA LEU A 509 20.94 6.54 32.48
C LEU A 509 21.22 7.07 31.06
N ARG A 510 22.37 7.73 30.92
CA ARG A 510 23.11 7.82 29.65
C ARG A 510 24.15 6.70 29.63
#